data_AF-A0A1H1RNF3-F1
#
_entry.id   AF-A0A1H1RNF3-F1
#
_cell.length_a   1.000
_cell.length_b   1.000
_cell.length_c   1.000
_cell.angle_alpha   90.00
_cell.angle_beta   90.00
_cell.angle_gamma   90.00
#
_symmetry.space_group_name_H-M   'P 1'
#
loop_
_entity.id
_entity.type
_entity.pdbx_description
1 polymer ?
#
loop_
_entity_poly.entity_id
_entity_poly.type
_entity_poly.pdbx_seq_one_letter_code
_entity_poly.pdbx_strand_id
1 'polypeptide(L)'
;MRIQVVTINHGTTDYADLFLRSLIAHHPDRSELRVLVLDNDSGDVQRLDWARRFGVRIRASGYSLDASVNTHGEILRDAVLAEPDCDAYLFADSDVCFVSDDTLGAMARELDSTPDAFAVEAIWANEDDTGSTSTTATAFIRSVCWYATIRRSARRSNCWACRPR
;
A
#
# COMPACT_ATOMS: atom_id res chain seq x y z
N MET A 1 -0.55 -9.12 -13.00
CA MET A 1 -0.15 -9.40 -11.60
C MET A 1 -1.22 -8.79 -10.74
N ARG A 2 -1.93 -9.59 -9.95
CA ARG A 2 -2.96 -9.12 -9.02
C ARG A 2 -2.32 -8.56 -7.77
N ILE A 3 -2.53 -7.28 -7.51
CA ILE A 3 -1.90 -6.57 -6.40
C ILE A 3 -2.97 -6.22 -5.36
N GLN A 4 -2.75 -6.63 -4.11
CA GLN A 4 -3.54 -6.20 -2.97
C GLN A 4 -2.85 -5.01 -2.30
N VAL A 5 -3.39 -3.82 -2.52
CA VAL A 5 -3.00 -2.60 -1.79
C VAL A 5 -3.62 -2.63 -0.40
N VAL A 6 -2.79 -2.48 0.63
CA VAL A 6 -3.20 -2.43 2.03
C VAL A 6 -2.65 -1.15 2.64
N THR A 7 -3.55 -0.35 3.20
CA THR A 7 -3.20 0.86 3.94
C THR A 7 -3.94 0.88 5.28
N ILE A 8 -3.33 1.49 6.28
CA ILE A 8 -3.90 1.61 7.63
C ILE A 8 -4.26 3.08 7.87
N ASN A 9 -5.54 3.33 8.15
CA ASN A 9 -6.03 4.62 8.63
C ASN A 9 -5.98 4.62 10.16
N HIS A 10 -5.18 5.53 10.73
CA HIS A 10 -5.00 5.64 12.18
C HIS A 10 -5.36 7.05 12.63
N GLY A 11 -6.65 7.41 12.47
CA GLY A 11 -7.11 8.78 12.73
C GLY A 11 -6.61 9.80 11.70
N THR A 12 -6.13 9.33 10.55
CA THR A 12 -5.52 10.13 9.48
C THR A 12 -6.44 10.22 8.26
N THR A 13 -7.75 10.30 8.46
CA THR A 13 -8.76 10.16 7.40
C THR A 13 -8.61 11.18 6.27
N ASP A 14 -8.17 12.41 6.55
CA ASP A 14 -7.89 13.42 5.51
C ASP A 14 -6.75 12.97 4.58
N TYR A 15 -5.72 12.35 5.14
CA TYR A 15 -4.61 11.80 4.39
C TYR A 15 -5.03 10.56 3.61
N ALA A 16 -5.80 9.66 4.24
CA ALA A 16 -6.35 8.48 3.56
C ALA A 16 -7.24 8.87 2.37
N ASP A 17 -8.02 9.95 2.48
CA ASP A 17 -8.82 10.50 1.37
C ASP A 17 -7.91 10.94 0.22
N LEU A 18 -6.82 11.66 0.51
CA LEU A 18 -5.85 12.09 -0.49
C LEU A 18 -5.10 10.90 -1.13
N PHE A 19 -4.69 9.91 -0.34
CA PHE A 19 -4.11 8.65 -0.82
C PHE A 19 -5.05 7.96 -1.82
N LEU A 20 -6.32 7.79 -1.47
CA LEU A 20 -7.30 7.12 -2.34
C LEU A 20 -7.57 7.92 -3.62
N ARG A 21 -7.71 9.25 -3.51
CA ARG A 21 -7.91 10.11 -4.68
C ARG A 21 -6.73 10.06 -5.64
N SER A 22 -5.51 10.19 -5.12
CA SER A 22 -4.30 10.16 -5.94
C SER A 22 -4.09 8.78 -6.57
N LEU A 23 -4.29 7.69 -5.81
CA LEU A 23 -4.24 6.33 -6.33
C LEU A 23 -5.21 6.15 -7.51
N ILE A 24 -6.47 6.58 -7.37
CA ILE A 24 -7.51 6.45 -8.39
C ILE A 24 -7.22 7.35 -9.61
N ALA A 25 -6.69 8.55 -9.40
CA ALA A 25 -6.37 9.48 -10.47
C ALA A 25 -5.20 8.98 -11.34
N HIS A 26 -4.15 8.48 -10.71
CA HIS A 26 -2.89 8.10 -11.39
C HIS A 26 -2.83 6.65 -11.87
N HIS A 27 -3.83 5.83 -11.53
CA HIS A 27 -3.92 4.43 -11.97
C HIS A 27 -5.30 4.18 -12.54
N PRO A 28 -5.61 4.61 -13.78
CA PRO A 28 -6.95 4.46 -14.35
C PRO A 28 -7.31 2.99 -14.64
N ASP A 29 -6.34 2.17 -15.08
CA ASP A 29 -6.50 0.72 -15.15
C ASP A 29 -6.23 0.12 -13.76
N ARG A 30 -7.28 -0.44 -13.17
CA ARG A 30 -7.26 -1.05 -11.84
C ARG A 30 -7.86 -2.46 -11.86
N SER A 31 -7.97 -3.07 -13.05
CA SER A 31 -8.57 -4.39 -13.21
C SER A 31 -7.90 -5.46 -12.33
N GLU A 32 -6.59 -5.33 -12.13
CA GLU A 32 -5.76 -6.22 -11.33
C GLU A 32 -5.46 -5.67 -9.91
N LEU A 33 -6.02 -4.51 -9.54
CA LEU A 33 -5.79 -3.89 -8.24
C LEU A 33 -6.96 -4.13 -7.30
N ARG A 34 -6.65 -4.53 -6.07
CA ARG A 34 -7.60 -4.57 -4.96
C ARG A 34 -7.10 -3.65 -3.87
N VAL A 35 -7.97 -2.79 -3.34
CA VAL A 35 -7.60 -1.81 -2.31
C VAL A 35 -8.33 -2.12 -1.02
N LEU A 36 -7.59 -2.20 0.07
CA LEU A 36 -8.08 -2.41 1.42
C LEU A 36 -7.55 -1.31 2.35
N VAL A 37 -8.47 -0.57 2.96
CA VAL A 37 -8.20 0.36 4.06
C VAL A 37 -8.59 -0.35 5.35
N LEU A 38 -7.64 -0.46 6.27
CA LEU A 38 -7.83 -0.98 7.62
C LEU A 38 -7.89 0.20 8.58
N ASP A 39 -9.01 0.38 9.26
CA ASP A 39 -9.26 1.54 10.12
C ASP A 39 -9.10 1.20 11.60
N ASN A 40 -8.32 2.00 12.33
CA ASN A 40 -8.09 1.83 13.76
C ASN A 40 -9.15 2.55 14.61
N ASP A 41 -10.42 2.36 14.28
CA ASP A 41 -11.57 2.95 14.97
C ASP A 41 -11.57 4.48 14.89
N SER A 42 -11.31 5.02 13.69
CA SER A 42 -11.33 6.46 13.46
C SER A 42 -12.78 6.96 13.45
N GLY A 43 -13.09 7.99 14.25
CA GLY A 43 -14.45 8.54 14.37
C GLY A 43 -15.02 9.17 13.10
N ASP A 44 -14.20 9.34 12.06
CA ASP A 44 -14.59 9.98 10.80
C ASP A 44 -14.34 9.12 9.54
N VAL A 45 -14.06 7.81 9.68
CA VAL A 45 -13.76 6.90 8.56
C VAL A 45 -14.85 6.85 7.47
N GLN A 46 -16.12 7.11 7.82
CA GLN A 46 -17.24 7.20 6.88
C GLN A 46 -17.04 8.24 5.78
N ARG A 47 -16.16 9.22 5.99
CA ARG A 47 -15.79 10.20 4.95
C ARG A 47 -15.16 9.55 3.72
N LEU A 48 -14.63 8.34 3.85
CA LEU A 48 -14.03 7.56 2.76
C LEU A 48 -15.05 6.70 1.98
N ASP A 49 -16.33 6.66 2.37
CA ASP A 49 -17.32 5.77 1.75
C ASP A 49 -17.52 6.00 0.24
N TRP A 50 -17.21 7.20 -0.26
CA TRP A 50 -17.20 7.49 -1.69
C TRP A 50 -16.28 6.55 -2.47
N ALA A 51 -15.20 6.06 -1.85
CA ALA A 51 -14.20 5.22 -2.49
C ALA A 51 -14.71 3.80 -2.78
N ARG A 52 -15.77 3.35 -2.07
CA ARG A 52 -16.41 2.04 -2.30
C ARG A 52 -16.93 1.89 -3.72
N ARG A 53 -17.38 2.99 -4.36
CA ARG A 53 -17.83 2.98 -5.77
C ARG A 53 -16.71 2.64 -6.76
N PHE A 54 -15.45 2.75 -6.33
CA PHE A 54 -14.26 2.37 -7.08
C PHE A 54 -13.69 1.01 -6.63
N GLY A 55 -14.45 0.23 -5.86
CA GLY A 55 -14.05 -1.10 -5.38
C GLY A 55 -13.14 -1.10 -4.15
N VAL A 56 -12.91 0.06 -3.51
CA VAL A 56 -12.13 0.13 -2.27
C VAL A 56 -12.91 -0.51 -1.13
N ARG A 57 -12.26 -1.43 -0.42
CA ARG A 57 -12.80 -2.06 0.78
C ARG A 57 -12.29 -1.32 2.00
N ILE A 58 -13.18 -0.99 2.94
CA ILE A 58 -12.85 -0.34 4.20
C ILE A 58 -13.39 -1.21 5.31
N ARG A 59 -12.52 -1.60 6.26
CA ARG A 59 -12.83 -2.48 7.38
C ARG A 59 -12.14 -1.99 8.65
N ALA A 60 -12.75 -2.22 9.81
CA ALA A 60 -12.07 -2.03 11.08
C ALA A 60 -10.89 -3.01 11.18
N SER A 61 -9.75 -2.54 11.71
CA SER A 61 -8.57 -3.35 11.96
C SER A 61 -8.70 -4.22 13.23
N GLY A 62 -9.62 -3.86 14.13
CA GLY A 62 -9.76 -4.46 15.46
C GLY A 62 -8.88 -3.83 16.54
N TYR A 63 -8.11 -2.80 16.19
CA TYR A 63 -7.27 -2.02 17.09
C TYR A 63 -7.82 -0.59 17.23
N SER A 64 -7.72 0.00 18.42
CA SER A 64 -8.08 1.41 18.64
C SER A 64 -6.91 2.36 18.38
N LEU A 65 -7.20 3.65 18.32
CA LEU A 65 -6.20 4.73 18.27
C LEU A 65 -5.31 4.79 19.52
N ASP A 66 -5.81 4.35 20.68
CA ASP A 66 -5.09 4.40 21.97
C ASP A 66 -4.16 3.20 22.21
N ALA A 67 -4.09 2.25 21.28
CA ALA A 67 -3.28 1.05 21.45
C ALA A 67 -1.79 1.40 21.57
N SER A 68 -1.20 1.13 22.74
CA SER A 68 0.20 1.45 23.04
C SER A 68 1.18 0.54 22.28
N VAL A 69 1.73 1.06 21.18
CA VAL A 69 2.97 0.64 20.49
C VAL A 69 2.98 -0.80 19.90
N ASN A 70 3.22 -0.91 18.59
CA ASN A 70 3.41 -2.11 17.75
C ASN A 70 2.20 -2.78 17.08
N THR A 71 1.10 -2.06 16.84
CA THR A 71 -0.07 -2.63 16.14
C THR A 71 0.07 -2.67 14.62
N HIS A 72 0.88 -1.80 14.00
CA HIS A 72 0.92 -1.65 12.54
C HIS A 72 1.34 -2.95 11.83
N GLY A 73 2.44 -3.58 12.27
CA GLY A 73 2.91 -4.84 11.69
C GLY A 73 1.96 -6.01 11.95
N GLU A 74 1.26 -6.03 13.09
CA GLU A 74 0.27 -7.06 13.40
C GLU A 74 -0.98 -6.91 12.51
N ILE A 75 -1.48 -5.69 12.34
CA ILE A 75 -2.59 -5.38 11.43
C ILE A 75 -2.25 -5.80 9.99
N LEU A 76 -1.06 -5.46 9.51
CA LEU A 76 -0.63 -5.86 8.16
C LEU A 76 -0.48 -7.38 8.03
N ARG A 77 0.05 -8.05 9.05
CA ARG A 77 0.16 -9.51 9.09
C ARG A 77 -1.23 -10.15 9.00
N ASP A 78 -2.17 -9.71 9.81
CA ASP A 78 -3.52 -10.26 9.84
C ASP A 78 -4.24 -10.03 8.49
N ALA A 79 -4.03 -8.87 7.87
CA ALA A 79 -4.55 -8.58 6.55
C ALA A 79 -4.00 -9.52 5.47
N VAL A 80 -2.69 -9.79 5.47
CA VAL A 80 -2.06 -10.75 4.54
C VAL A 80 -2.63 -12.14 4.73
N LEU A 81 -2.81 -12.59 5.98
CA LEU A 81 -3.37 -13.90 6.28
C LEU A 81 -4.85 -14.01 5.89
N ALA A 82 -5.62 -12.92 6.00
CA ALA A 82 -7.03 -12.87 5.64
C ALA A 82 -7.28 -12.71 4.14
N GLU A 83 -6.32 -12.19 3.38
CA GLU A 83 -6.46 -11.85 1.95
C GLU A 83 -5.41 -12.58 1.09
N PRO A 84 -5.31 -13.92 1.09
CA PRO A 84 -4.21 -14.67 0.45
C PRO A 84 -4.26 -14.69 -1.09
N ASP A 85 -5.39 -14.31 -1.69
CA ASP A 85 -5.67 -14.50 -3.12
C ASP A 85 -5.15 -13.35 -4.00
N CYS A 86 -3.86 -13.05 -3.89
CA CYS A 86 -3.15 -12.08 -4.74
C CYS A 86 -1.74 -12.56 -5.07
N ASP A 87 -1.15 -11.97 -6.10
CA ASP A 87 0.21 -12.31 -6.54
C ASP A 87 1.25 -11.47 -5.78
N ALA A 88 0.88 -10.25 -5.38
CA ALA A 88 1.69 -9.36 -4.56
C ALA A 88 0.85 -8.48 -3.63
N TYR A 89 1.46 -8.00 -2.54
CA TYR A 89 0.90 -6.98 -1.66
C TYR A 89 1.67 -5.67 -1.84
N LEU A 90 0.95 -4.55 -1.96
CA LEU A 90 1.50 -3.23 -1.72
C LEU A 90 1.14 -2.80 -0.30
N PHE A 91 2.13 -2.63 0.57
CA PHE A 91 1.93 -1.92 1.83
C PHE A 91 2.23 -0.45 1.59
N ALA A 92 1.27 0.42 1.85
CA ALA A 92 1.41 1.86 1.69
C ALA A 92 0.82 2.59 2.90
N ASP A 93 1.58 3.53 3.45
CA ASP A 93 1.08 4.45 4.46
C ASP A 93 -0.13 5.23 3.94
N SER A 94 -1.07 5.56 4.82
CA SER A 94 -2.29 6.29 4.44
C SER A 94 -2.03 7.76 4.11
N ASP A 95 -0.82 8.25 4.35
CA ASP A 95 -0.40 9.62 4.04
C ASP A 95 0.41 9.75 2.75
N VAL A 96 0.66 8.64 2.06
CA VAL A 96 1.28 8.63 0.73
C VAL A 96 0.36 9.28 -0.32
N CYS A 97 0.94 10.15 -1.14
CA CYS A 97 0.29 10.67 -2.35
C CYS A 97 1.02 10.20 -3.61
N PHE A 98 0.27 9.59 -4.54
CA PHE A 98 0.79 9.26 -5.87
C PHE A 98 0.81 10.53 -6.73
N VAL A 99 1.96 10.80 -7.34
CA VAL A 99 2.14 11.98 -8.20
C VAL A 99 2.54 11.63 -9.63
N SER A 100 2.81 10.35 -9.87
CA SER A 100 3.22 9.79 -11.16
C SER A 100 2.22 8.73 -11.61
N ASP A 101 1.83 8.79 -12.88
CA ASP A 101 0.95 7.80 -13.50
C ASP A 101 1.59 6.40 -13.50
N ASP A 102 0.78 5.37 -13.35
CA ASP A 102 1.19 3.96 -13.41
C ASP A 102 2.36 3.58 -12.49
N THR A 103 2.51 4.26 -11.35
CA THR A 103 3.50 3.90 -10.31
C THR A 103 3.44 2.42 -9.96
N LEU A 104 2.24 1.90 -9.68
CA LEU A 104 2.07 0.51 -9.27
C LEU A 104 2.39 -0.48 -10.40
N GLY A 105 2.07 -0.13 -11.65
CA GLY A 105 2.45 -0.94 -12.80
C GLY A 105 3.95 -0.94 -13.03
N ALA A 106 4.64 0.19 -12.82
CA ALA A 106 6.10 0.27 -12.87
C ALA A 106 6.76 -0.62 -11.81
N MET A 107 6.34 -0.52 -10.55
CA MET A 107 6.85 -1.37 -9.46
C MET A 107 6.57 -2.86 -9.71
N ALA A 108 5.37 -3.20 -10.23
CA ALA A 108 5.01 -4.58 -10.55
C ALA A 108 5.87 -5.15 -11.67
N ARG A 109 6.12 -4.36 -12.73
CA ARG A 109 7.01 -4.75 -13.83
C ARG A 109 8.44 -4.95 -13.35
N GLU A 110 8.95 -4.08 -12.48
CA GLU A 110 10.29 -4.25 -11.89
C GLU A 110 10.39 -5.55 -11.08
N LEU A 111 9.41 -5.80 -10.21
CA LEU A 111 9.36 -7.02 -9.41
C LEU A 111 9.29 -8.26 -10.31
N ASP A 112 8.46 -8.23 -11.38
CA ASP A 112 8.36 -9.32 -12.35
C ASP A 112 9.64 -9.54 -13.17
N SER A 113 10.36 -8.47 -13.49
CA SER A 113 11.62 -8.54 -14.23
C SER A 113 12.80 -9.07 -13.39
N THR A 114 12.65 -9.14 -12.06
CA THR A 114 13.68 -9.60 -11.13
C THR A 114 13.18 -10.83 -10.34
N PRO A 115 13.29 -12.05 -10.90
CA PRO A 115 12.69 -13.26 -10.30
C PRO A 115 13.16 -13.57 -8.88
N ASP A 116 14.40 -13.21 -8.55
CA ASP A 116 15.00 -13.42 -7.23
C ASP A 116 14.63 -12.32 -6.22
N ALA A 117 14.04 -11.21 -6.68
CA ALA A 117 13.57 -10.15 -5.80
C ALA A 117 12.27 -10.57 -5.11
N PHE A 118 12.30 -10.47 -3.78
CA PHE A 118 11.09 -10.64 -2.97
C PHE A 118 10.22 -9.37 -2.96
N ALA A 119 10.84 -8.21 -3.11
CA ALA A 119 10.19 -6.91 -2.96
C ALA A 119 10.84 -5.82 -3.81
N VAL A 120 10.04 -4.82 -4.16
CA VAL A 120 10.46 -3.53 -4.72
C VAL A 120 9.91 -2.42 -3.83
N GLU A 121 10.72 -1.41 -3.58
CA GLU A 121 10.38 -0.25 -2.75
C GLU A 121 10.36 1.02 -3.60
N ALA A 122 9.39 1.89 -3.37
CA ALA A 122 9.37 3.20 -4.02
C ALA A 122 10.41 4.13 -3.39
N ILE A 123 11.13 4.87 -4.23
CA ILE A 123 12.10 5.87 -3.79
C ILE A 123 11.48 7.27 -3.96
N TRP A 124 11.74 8.13 -2.97
CA TRP A 124 11.33 9.53 -2.95
C TRP A 124 12.09 10.36 -3.98
N ALA A 125 11.39 11.24 -4.69
CA ALA A 125 12.04 12.35 -5.39
C ALA A 125 12.35 13.45 -4.38
N ASN A 126 13.64 13.73 -4.16
CA ASN A 126 14.03 15.00 -3.55
C ASN A 126 13.93 16.09 -4.62
N GLU A 127 13.45 17.29 -4.26
CA GLU A 127 13.25 18.40 -5.20
C GLU A 127 14.55 18.88 -5.89
N ASP A 128 15.71 18.44 -5.39
CA ASP A 128 17.03 18.83 -5.88
C ASP A 128 17.62 17.89 -6.98
N ASP A 129 16.99 16.76 -7.30
CA ASP A 129 17.59 15.76 -8.20
C ASP A 129 16.98 15.77 -9.61
N THR A 130 17.04 16.93 -10.28
CA THR A 130 16.68 17.07 -11.71
C THR A 130 17.77 16.56 -12.66
N GLY A 131 18.74 15.76 -12.20
CA GLY A 131 19.97 15.48 -12.95
C GLY A 131 20.36 14.02 -13.18
N SER A 132 19.82 13.05 -12.44
CA SER A 132 20.29 11.66 -12.51
C SER A 132 19.39 10.77 -13.38
N THR A 133 19.84 10.48 -14.60
CA THR A 133 19.30 9.41 -15.46
C THR A 133 19.79 8.05 -14.96
N SER A 134 19.31 7.62 -13.79
CA SER A 134 19.46 6.23 -13.35
C SER A 134 18.26 5.42 -13.84
N THR A 135 18.52 4.28 -14.46
CA THR A 135 17.52 3.36 -15.03
C THR A 135 17.00 2.38 -13.95
N THR A 136 16.62 2.94 -12.81
CA THR A 136 16.08 2.24 -11.63
C THR A 136 14.88 3.05 -11.20
N ALA A 137 13.74 2.45 -10.86
CA ALA A 137 12.48 3.12 -10.51
C ALA A 137 12.66 4.45 -9.72
N THR A 138 12.79 5.56 -10.43
CA THR A 138 13.00 6.89 -9.85
C THR A 138 11.65 7.58 -9.68
N ALA A 139 11.37 8.00 -8.43
CA ALA A 139 10.41 9.03 -8.04
C ALA A 139 8.92 8.78 -8.32
N PHE A 140 8.18 8.31 -7.30
CA PHE A 140 6.74 8.02 -7.46
C PHE A 140 5.79 8.56 -6.38
N ILE A 141 6.28 8.93 -5.19
CA ILE A 141 5.44 9.17 -4.00
C ILE A 141 5.89 10.43 -3.22
N ARG A 142 4.95 11.20 -2.62
CA ARG A 142 5.20 12.33 -1.68
C ARG A 142 4.50 12.11 -0.31
N SER A 143 5.23 12.13 0.82
CA SER A 143 4.80 12.12 2.25
C SER A 143 6.00 11.99 3.23
N VAL A 144 5.75 12.21 4.53
CA VAL A 144 6.68 12.28 5.67
C VAL A 144 6.55 11.04 6.58
N CYS A 145 6.54 9.81 6.03
CA CYS A 145 6.81 8.58 6.81
C CYS A 145 6.89 7.33 5.90
N TRP A 146 7.35 6.22 6.50
CA TRP A 146 8.07 5.11 5.87
C TRP A 146 7.20 4.07 5.13
N TYR A 147 7.58 3.77 3.88
CA TYR A 147 7.29 2.55 3.08
C TYR A 147 6.10 2.57 2.10
N ALA A 148 6.43 2.49 0.81
CA ALA A 148 5.59 1.83 -0.18
C ALA A 148 6.38 0.64 -0.76
N THR A 149 5.97 -0.59 -0.42
CA THR A 149 6.69 -1.79 -0.85
C THR A 149 5.73 -2.78 -1.50
N ILE A 150 6.00 -3.18 -2.74
CA ILE A 150 5.33 -4.32 -3.37
C ILE A 150 6.12 -5.59 -3.05
N ARG A 151 5.48 -6.59 -2.46
CA ARG A 151 6.08 -7.88 -2.09
C ARG A 151 5.36 -9.03 -2.75
N ARG A 152 6.09 -10.02 -3.29
CA ARG A 152 5.47 -11.24 -3.81
C ARG A 152 4.74 -11.99 -2.68
N SER A 153 3.56 -12.50 -2.98
CA SER A 153 2.86 -13.44 -2.11
C SER A 153 3.65 -14.75 -2.08
N ALA A 154 4.20 -15.10 -0.91
CA ALA A 154 4.81 -16.40 -0.74
C ALA A 154 3.70 -17.46 -0.69
N ARG A 155 3.76 -18.48 -1.56
CA ARG A 155 3.05 -19.75 -1.30
C ARG A 155 3.41 -20.16 0.14
N ARG A 156 2.39 -20.49 0.94
CA ARG A 156 2.32 -20.60 2.42
C ARG A 156 3.59 -21.00 3.23
N SER A 157 4.60 -21.62 2.64
CA SER A 157 5.80 -22.12 3.31
C SER A 157 6.89 -21.07 3.62
N ASN A 158 6.96 -19.92 2.92
CA ASN A 158 8.07 -18.95 3.09
C ASN A 158 7.64 -17.52 3.46
N CYS A 159 6.36 -17.29 3.77
CA CYS A 159 5.90 -15.96 4.17
C CYS A 159 6.39 -15.63 5.59
N TRP A 160 7.07 -14.50 5.77
CA TRP A 160 7.49 -14.00 7.08
C TRP A 160 6.30 -13.81 8.05
N ALA A 161 5.14 -13.43 7.52
CA ALA A 161 3.87 -13.32 8.27
C ALA A 161 3.31 -14.67 8.75
N CYS A 162 3.70 -15.80 8.14
CA CYS A 162 3.20 -17.13 8.46
C CYS A 162 4.06 -17.91 9.49
N ARG A 163 5.15 -17.33 10.00
CA ARG A 163 5.93 -18.01 11.04
C ARG A 163 5.16 -17.98 12.37
N PRO A 164 4.94 -19.12 13.05
CA PRO A 164 4.43 -19.13 14.42
C PRO A 164 5.45 -18.45 15.35
N ARG A 165 4.96 -17.85 16.44
CA ARG A 165 5.82 -17.34 17.53
C ARG A 165 6.58 -18.49 18.18
#